data_AF-A0A1Q7QYA5-F1
#
_entry.id   AF-A0A1Q7QYA5-F1
#
_cell.length_a   1.000
_cell.length_b   1.000
_cell.length_c   1.000
_cell.angle_alpha   90.00
_cell.angle_beta   90.00
_cell.angle_gamma   90.00
#
_symmetry.space_group_name_H-M   'P 1'
#
loop_
_entity.id
_entity.type
_entity.pdbx_description
1 polymer ?
#
loop_
_entity_poly.entity_id
_entity_poly.type
_entity_poly.pdbx_seq_one_letter_code
_entity_poly.pdbx_strand_id
1 'polypeptide(L)' 'MQNTHTFLIESDQSKHDLLLDRQTIARFPTLQAAEAAANDIASRMVPGAALQFEVDLMSTLLTLEIRSATIEW' A
#
# COMPACT_ATOMS: atom_id res chain seq x y z
N MET A 1 -23.38 2.52 -2.49
CA MET A 1 -22.16 2.84 -3.25
C MET A 1 -21.04 2.38 -2.34
N GLN A 2 -20.37 1.27 -2.66
CA GLN A 2 -19.20 0.83 -1.88
C GLN A 2 -18.03 1.70 -2.29
N ASN A 3 -17.40 2.37 -1.32
CA ASN A 3 -16.15 3.06 -1.56
C ASN A 3 -15.04 2.04 -1.32
N THR A 4 -14.48 1.53 -2.41
CA THR A 4 -13.34 0.61 -2.38
C THR A 4 -12.10 1.40 -2.76
N HIS A 5 -11.11 1.40 -1.87
CA HIS A 5 -9.79 1.99 -2.14
C HIS A 5 -8.72 0.93 -2.00
N THR A 6 -7.78 0.90 -2.94
CA THR A 6 -6.67 -0.06 -2.96
C THR A 6 -5.35 0.66 -2.69
N PHE A 7 -4.67 0.22 -1.63
CA PHE A 7 -3.30 0.60 -1.33
C PHE A 7 -2.35 -0.44 -1.93
N LEU A 8 -1.32 0.05 -2.59
CA LEU A 8 -0.26 -0.74 -3.20
C LEU A 8 1.09 -0.21 -2.75
N ILE A 9 1.98 -1.08 -2.31
CA ILE A 9 3.37 -0.74 -2.06
C ILE A 9 4.22 -1.51 -3.07
N GLU A 10 4.85 -0.75 -3.97
CA GLU A 10 5.82 -1.27 -4.92
C GLU A 10 7.21 -1.04 -4.35
N SER A 11 7.89 -2.13 -4.01
CA SER A 11 9.23 -2.11 -3.40
C SER A 11 10.26 -2.65 -4.37
N ASP A 12 11.23 -1.84 -4.73
CA ASP A 12 12.47 -2.30 -5.37
C ASP A 12 13.64 -2.27 -4.38
N GLN A 13 14.86 -2.56 -4.87
CA GLN A 13 16.06 -2.61 -4.02
C GLN A 13 16.40 -1.31 -3.28
N SER A 14 15.81 -0.17 -3.67
CA SER A 14 16.21 1.16 -3.21
C SER A 14 15.05 2.09 -2.86
N LYS A 15 13.81 1.75 -3.25
CA LYS A 15 12.64 2.59 -3.02
C LYS A 15 11.38 1.77 -2.73
N HIS A 16 10.50 2.40 -1.95
CA HIS A 16 9.17 1.88 -1.63
C HIS A 16 8.14 2.93 -2.04
N ASP A 17 7.52 2.73 -3.20
CA ASP A 17 6.47 3.59 -3.74
C ASP A 17 5.13 3.19 -3.14
N LEU A 18 4.45 4.12 -2.48
CA LEU A 18 3.08 3.95 -2.01
C LEU A 18 2.12 4.50 -3.05
N LEU A 19 1.22 3.65 -3.52
CA LEU A 19 0.17 3.97 -4.47
C LEU A 19 -1.20 3.84 -3.80
N LEU A 20 -2.09 4.78 -4.11
CA LEU A 20 -3.52 4.72 -3.79
C LEU A 20 -4.29 4.71 -5.11
N ASP A 21 -5.12 3.71 -5.34
CA ASP A 21 -5.88 3.53 -6.59
C ASP A 21 -5.01 3.65 -7.84
N ARG A 22 -3.82 3.04 -7.79
CA ARG A 22 -2.77 3.03 -8.84
C ARG A 22 -2.10 4.38 -9.10
N GLN A 23 -2.30 5.38 -8.25
CA GLN A 23 -1.57 6.65 -8.29
C GLN A 23 -0.52 6.69 -7.20
N THR A 24 0.75 6.93 -7.56
CA THR A 24 1.82 7.14 -6.58
C THR A 24 1.56 8.40 -5.78
N ILE A 25 1.39 8.25 -4.48
CA ILE A 25 1.12 9.37 -3.56
C ILE A 25 2.35 9.75 -2.73
N ALA A 26 3.27 8.81 -2.51
CA ALA A 26 4.50 9.05 -1.77
C ALA A 26 5.56 7.97 -2.06
N ARG A 27 6.83 8.30 -1.77
CA ARG A 27 7.97 7.38 -1.82
C ARG A 27 8.67 7.38 -0.47
N PHE A 28 9.03 6.20 0.00
CA PHE A 28 9.67 6.00 1.30
C PHE A 28 11.00 5.25 1.20
N PRO A 29 11.92 5.49 2.14
CA PRO A 29 13.23 4.81 2.18
C PRO A 29 13.15 3.39 2.75
N THR A 30 12.05 3.03 3.42
CA THR A 30 11.83 1.67 3.97
C THR A 30 10.38 1.22 3.75
N LEU A 31 10.19 -0.09 3.61
CA LEU A 31 8.87 -0.70 3.51
C LEU A 31 8.00 -0.37 4.74
N GLN A 32 8.57 -0.47 5.94
CA GLN A 32 7.87 -0.15 7.18
C GLN A 32 7.33 1.28 7.21
N ALA A 33 8.08 2.25 6.67
CA ALA A 33 7.62 3.63 6.58
C ALA A 33 6.46 3.78 5.58
N ALA A 34 6.49 3.05 4.46
CA ALA A 34 5.39 3.01 3.50
C ALA A 34 4.12 2.37 4.11
N GLU A 35 4.25 1.25 4.81
CA GLU A 35 3.13 0.58 5.50
C GLU A 35 2.52 1.44 6.61
N ALA A 36 3.35 2.15 7.38
CA ALA A 36 2.89 3.07 8.43
C ALA A 36 2.14 4.29 7.85
N ALA A 37 2.65 4.87 6.77
CA ALA A 37 1.99 5.98 6.08
C ALA A 37 0.65 5.55 5.47
N ALA A 38 0.61 4.37 4.85
CA ALA A 38 -0.63 3.83 4.30
C ALA A 38 -1.68 3.59 5.40
N ASN A 39 -1.28 3.05 6.55
CA ASN A 39 -2.17 2.88 7.70
C ASN A 39 -2.69 4.21 8.25
N ASP A 40 -1.85 5.24 8.36
CA ASP A 40 -2.29 6.59 8.76
C ASP A 40 -3.34 7.13 7.78
N ILE A 41 -3.13 6.99 6.47
CA ILE A 41 -4.10 7.40 5.45
C ILE A 41 -5.41 6.61 5.58
N ALA A 42 -5.34 5.28 5.67
CA ALA A 42 -6.52 4.43 5.82
C ALA A 42 -7.31 4.77 7.08
N SER A 43 -6.64 5.01 8.21
CA SER A 43 -7.28 5.37 9.47
C SER A 43 -8.03 6.71 9.43
N ARG A 44 -7.61 7.63 8.54
CA ARG A 44 -8.28 8.91 8.30
C ARG A 44 -9.48 8.78 7.38
N MET A 45 -9.44 7.84 6.43
CA MET A 45 -10.57 7.54 5.54
C MET A 45 -11.67 6.76 6.27
N VAL A 46 -11.26 5.77 7.05
CA VAL A 46 -12.13 4.90 7.85
C VAL A 46 -11.56 4.83 9.26
N PRO A 47 -12.18 5.50 10.25
CA PRO A 47 -11.73 5.46 11.63
C PRO A 47 -11.62 4.02 12.15
N GLY A 48 -10.42 3.62 12.57
CA GLY A 48 -10.14 2.26 13.07
C GLY A 48 -9.79 1.24 12.00
N ALA A 49 -9.70 1.63 10.71
CA ALA A 49 -9.15 0.75 9.69
C ALA A 49 -7.67 0.47 9.94
N ALA A 50 -7.29 -0.80 9.80
CA ALA A 50 -5.92 -1.27 9.80
C ALA A 50 -5.69 -2.04 8.52
N LEU A 51 -4.72 -1.60 7.72
CA LEU A 51 -4.34 -2.27 6.48
C LEU A 51 -3.54 -3.53 6.81
N GLN A 52 -4.01 -4.68 6.33
CA GLN A 52 -3.21 -5.89 6.27
C GLN A 52 -2.66 -6.01 4.85
N PHE A 53 -1.37 -5.71 4.72
CA PHE A 53 -0.67 -5.85 3.45
C PHE A 53 -0.34 -7.32 3.21
N GLU A 54 -0.83 -7.84 2.10
CA GLU A 54 -0.47 -9.17 1.61
C GLU A 54 0.52 -9.02 0.45
N VAL A 55 1.53 -9.90 0.41
CA VAL A 55 2.46 -9.98 -0.72
C VAL A 55 1.71 -10.56 -1.91
N ASP A 56 1.64 -9.78 -2.99
CA ASP A 56 1.12 -10.25 -4.26
C ASP A 56 2.23 -11.04 -4.98
N LEU A 57 2.27 -12.35 -4.73
CA LEU A 57 3.22 -13.27 -5.35
C LEU A 57 3.04 -13.39 -6.86
N MET A 58 1.86 -13.08 -7.41
CA MET A 58 1.63 -13.11 -8.86
C MET A 58 2.25 -11.89 -9.55
N SER A 59 2.27 -10.75 -8.86
CA SER A 59 2.84 -9.50 -9.37
C SER A 59 4.29 -9.25 -8.92
N THR A 60 4.79 -10.04 -7.97
CA THR A 60 6.19 -9.98 -7.53
C THR A 60 7.12 -10.48 -8.64
N LEU A 61 7.86 -9.56 -9.28
CA LEU A 61 8.90 -9.87 -10.26
C LEU A 61 10.25 -10.01 -9.53
N LEU A 62 11.26 -10.61 -10.18
CA LEU A 62 12.59 -10.89 -9.60
C LEU A 62 13.25 -9.72 -8.85
N THR A 63 12.86 -8.47 -9.14
CA THR A 63 13.40 -7.25 -8.53
C THR A 63 12.35 -6.31 -7.94
N LEU A 64 11.07 -6.69 -7.95
CA LEU A 64 9.96 -5.84 -7.53
C LEU A 64 9.02 -6.63 -6.64
N GLU A 65 9.02 -6.34 -5.34
CA GLU A 65 8.05 -6.85 -4.39
C GLU A 65 6.81 -5.95 -4.39
N ILE A 66 5.64 -6.55 -4.60
CA ILE A 66 4.36 -5.83 -4.59
C ILE A 66 3.56 -6.31 -3.39
N ARG A 67 3.09 -5.36 -2.58
CA ARG A 67 2.14 -5.61 -1.51
C ARG A 67 0.87 -4.83 -1.75
N SER A 68 -0.28 -5.43 -1.46
CA SER A 68 -1.56 -4.74 -1.58
C SER A 68 -2.41 -4.90 -0.33
N ALA A 69 -3.22 -3.88 -0.06
CA ALA A 69 -4.26 -3.90 0.96
C ALA A 69 -5.47 -3.14 0.42
N THR A 70 -6.66 -3.69 0.62
CA THR A 70 -7.91 -3.08 0.16
C THR A 70 -8.76 -2.73 1.37
N ILE A 71 -9.37 -1.56 1.35
CA ILE A 71 -10.38 -1.16 2.32
C ILE A 71 -11.71 -0.91 1.61
N GLU A 72 -12.78 -1.42 2.19
CA GLU A 72 -14.14 -1.36 1.65
C GLU A 72 -15.10 -0.90 2.75
N TRP A 73 -15.92 0.11 2.47
CA TRP A 73 -16.97 0.59 3.37
C TRP A 73 -18.16 1.20 2.62
#